data_AF-A0A0F9J259-F1
#
_entry.id   AF-A0A0F9J259-F1
#
_cell.length_a   1.000
_cell.length_b   1.000
_cell.length_c   1.000
_cell.angle_alpha   90.00
_cell.angle_beta   90.00
_cell.angle_gamma   90.00
#
_symmetry.space_group_name_H-M   'P 1'
#
loop_
_entity.id
_entity.type
_entity.pdbx_description
1 polymer ?
#
loop_
_entity_poly.entity_id
_entity_poly.type
_entity_poly.pdbx_seq_one_letter_code
_entity_poly.pdbx_strand_id
1 'polypeptide(L)'
;MPEVVNAYIDRQSMIELERIKSSILDTFKLDLHKYKKNTNPKLLSIIFDSLPIQIGKKIKYSNIDRSYKSNDISKSLYQLYLARIVSKAFNTSCNGIPLAAERKEKFFKCFLLDIGLIHTQLKLNPFK
;
A
#
# COMPACT_ATOMS: atom_id res chain seq x y z
N MET A 1 -0.59 4.66 -14.41
CA MET A 1 0.86 4.70 -14.69
C MET A 1 1.11 5.02 -16.17
N PRO A 2 1.09 6.30 -16.59
CA PRO A 2 1.29 6.65 -18.00
C PRO A 2 2.73 6.40 -18.48
N GLU A 3 3.74 6.71 -17.65
CA GLU A 3 5.15 6.54 -18.00
C GLU A 3 5.53 5.08 -18.30
N VAL A 4 5.05 4.14 -17.48
CA VAL A 4 5.29 2.70 -17.67
C VAL A 4 4.64 2.19 -18.97
N VAL A 5 3.44 2.67 -19.29
CA VAL A 5 2.73 2.28 -20.52
C VAL A 5 3.47 2.82 -21.75
N ASN A 6 3.88 4.08 -21.74
CA ASN A 6 4.64 4.67 -22.85
C ASN A 6 5.99 3.95 -23.06
N ALA A 7 6.73 3.68 -21.99
CA ALA A 7 7.98 2.94 -22.07
C ALA A 7 7.80 1.51 -22.63
N TYR A 8 6.65 0.87 -22.36
CA TYR A 8 6.36 -0.44 -22.91
C TYR A 8 6.12 -0.39 -24.42
N ILE A 9 5.34 0.59 -24.88
CA ILE A 9 5.05 0.81 -26.31
C ILE A 9 6.35 1.06 -27.09
N ASP A 10 7.23 1.91 -26.55
CA ASP A 10 8.45 2.33 -27.26
C ASP A 10 9.56 1.28 -27.24
N ARG A 11 9.76 0.59 -26.11
CA ARG A 11 10.98 -0.20 -25.86
C ARG A 11 10.74 -1.69 -25.72
N GLN A 12 9.51 -2.13 -25.41
CA GLN A 12 9.14 -3.52 -25.09
C GLN A 12 10.04 -4.23 -24.05
N SER A 13 10.87 -3.49 -23.31
CA SER A 13 11.84 -4.03 -22.36
C SER A 13 11.25 -4.08 -20.96
N MET A 14 10.97 -5.29 -20.48
CA MET A 14 10.41 -5.52 -19.14
C MET A 14 11.36 -5.06 -18.02
N ILE A 15 12.68 -5.11 -18.25
CA ILE A 15 13.69 -4.64 -17.30
C ILE A 15 13.55 -3.13 -17.07
N GLU A 16 13.35 -2.36 -18.14
CA GLU A 16 13.19 -0.91 -18.04
C GLU A 16 11.89 -0.54 -17.32
N LEU A 17 10.80 -1.28 -17.55
CA LEU A 17 9.54 -1.07 -16.82
C LEU A 17 9.71 -1.26 -15.32
N GLU A 18 10.45 -2.28 -14.90
CA GLU A 18 10.73 -2.55 -13.50
C GLU A 18 11.62 -1.48 -12.87
N ARG A 19 12.56 -0.92 -13.63
CA ARG A 19 13.37 0.23 -13.19
C ARG A 19 12.50 1.46 -12.93
N ILE A 20 11.59 1.78 -13.85
CA ILE A 20 10.65 2.91 -13.70
C ILE A 20 9.75 2.70 -12.48
N LYS A 21 9.12 1.51 -12.36
CA LYS A 21 8.26 1.19 -11.21
C LYS A 21 9.02 1.23 -9.88
N SER A 22 10.26 0.76 -9.84
CA SER A 22 11.12 0.86 -8.66
C SER A 22 11.38 2.31 -8.28
N SER A 23 11.71 3.16 -9.25
CA SER A 23 11.89 4.61 -9.05
C SER A 23 10.63 5.30 -8.50
N ILE A 24 9.44 4.90 -8.95
CA ILE A 24 8.16 5.39 -8.43
C ILE A 24 7.99 5.00 -6.96
N LEU A 25 8.26 3.73 -6.61
CA LEU A 25 8.19 3.25 -5.23
C LEU A 25 9.17 3.99 -4.31
N ASP A 26 10.40 4.22 -4.77
CA ASP A 26 11.41 4.95 -4.01
C ASP A 26 11.00 6.40 -3.79
N THR A 27 10.40 7.03 -4.80
CA THR A 27 9.86 8.39 -4.69
C THR A 27 8.77 8.48 -3.63
N PHE A 28 7.83 7.51 -3.60
CA PHE A 28 6.83 7.45 -2.54
C PHE A 28 7.48 7.33 -1.15
N LYS A 29 8.47 6.45 -0.98
CA LYS A 29 9.17 6.31 0.31
C LYS A 29 9.88 7.59 0.74
N LEU A 30 10.57 8.25 -0.19
CA LEU A 30 11.24 9.53 0.07
C LEU A 30 10.25 10.62 0.48
N ASP A 31 9.08 10.66 -0.13
CA ASP A 31 8.03 11.62 0.21
C ASP A 31 7.44 11.39 1.62
N LEU A 32 7.37 10.14 2.11
CA LEU A 32 6.95 9.87 3.50
C LEU A 32 7.85 10.58 4.52
N HIS A 33 9.14 10.75 4.21
CA HIS A 33 10.09 11.45 5.07
C HIS A 33 9.92 12.97 5.10
N LYS A 34 9.17 13.57 4.16
CA LYS A 34 8.91 15.01 4.15
C LYS A 34 7.88 15.43 5.20
N TYR A 35 7.00 14.53 5.64
CA TYR A 35 5.86 14.86 6.51
C TYR A 35 6.14 14.75 8.03
N LYS A 36 7.35 15.06 8.51
CA LYS A 36 7.83 14.74 9.88
C LYS A 36 7.02 15.36 11.03
N LYS A 37 6.33 16.49 10.81
CA LYS A 37 5.74 17.29 11.89
C LYS A 37 4.72 16.51 12.75
N ASN A 38 3.94 15.62 12.14
CA ASN A 38 2.87 14.84 12.80
C ASN A 38 2.84 13.36 12.40
N THR A 39 3.93 12.87 11.81
CA THR A 39 4.02 11.49 11.33
C THR A 39 5.26 10.82 11.87
N ASN A 40 5.25 9.50 11.93
CA ASN A 40 6.44 8.71 12.18
C ASN A 40 6.89 8.10 10.84
N PRO A 41 7.86 8.71 10.12
CA PRO A 41 8.26 8.24 8.80
C PRO A 41 8.76 6.80 8.81
N LYS A 42 9.45 6.40 9.88
CA LYS A 42 9.94 5.01 10.01
C LYS A 42 8.76 4.03 10.07
N LEU A 43 7.74 4.34 10.86
CA LEU A 43 6.55 3.50 10.95
C LEU A 43 5.74 3.50 9.65
N LEU A 44 5.65 4.64 8.96
CA LEU A 44 5.04 4.71 7.63
C LEU A 44 5.75 3.80 6.62
N SER A 45 7.08 3.82 6.58
CA SER A 45 7.88 2.94 5.72
C SER A 45 7.68 1.46 6.08
N ILE A 46 7.70 1.11 7.37
CA ILE A 46 7.42 -0.27 7.84
C ILE A 46 6.05 -0.73 7.37
N ILE A 47 5.01 0.10 7.54
CA ILE A 47 3.67 -0.24 7.08
C ILE A 47 3.66 -0.41 5.56
N PHE A 48 4.18 0.57 4.82
CA PHE A 48 4.22 0.56 3.36
C PHE A 48 4.89 -0.70 2.80
N ASP A 49 5.99 -1.16 3.41
CA ASP A 49 6.70 -2.37 3.02
C ASP A 49 6.00 -3.66 3.45
N SER A 50 5.23 -3.64 4.53
CA SER A 50 4.50 -4.81 5.02
C SER A 50 3.20 -5.11 4.26
N LEU A 51 2.58 -4.08 3.64
CA LEU A 51 1.25 -4.20 3.05
C LEU A 51 1.18 -5.12 1.83
N PRO A 52 2.13 -5.11 0.87
CA PRO A 52 2.12 -6.03 -0.26
C PRO A 52 2.04 -7.50 0.15
N ILE A 53 2.74 -7.89 1.23
CA ILE A 53 2.79 -9.26 1.75
C ILE A 53 1.44 -9.67 2.37
N GLN A 54 0.67 -8.70 2.84
CA GLN A 54 -0.62 -8.90 3.52
C GLN A 54 -1.82 -8.64 2.62
N ILE A 55 -1.61 -8.40 1.33
CA ILE A 55 -2.69 -8.04 0.41
C ILE A 55 -3.79 -9.10 0.38
N GLY A 56 -5.04 -8.64 0.35
CA GLY A 56 -6.22 -9.52 0.34
C GLY A 56 -6.52 -10.24 1.67
N LYS A 57 -5.66 -10.13 2.69
CA LYS A 57 -5.87 -10.70 4.04
C LYS A 57 -6.43 -9.64 4.99
N LYS A 58 -7.13 -10.09 6.05
CA LYS A 58 -7.55 -9.19 7.14
C LYS A 58 -6.31 -8.62 7.81
N ILE A 59 -6.25 -7.29 7.94
CA ILE A 59 -5.14 -6.63 8.62
C ILE A 59 -5.17 -6.93 10.12
N LYS A 60 -4.03 -7.41 10.63
CA LYS A 60 -3.73 -7.53 12.05
C LYS A 60 -2.48 -6.72 12.33
N TYR A 61 -2.56 -5.70 13.20
CA TYR A 61 -1.44 -4.80 13.44
C TYR A 61 -0.19 -5.52 14.00
N SER A 62 -0.37 -6.59 14.76
CA SER A 62 0.71 -7.47 15.22
C SER A 62 1.50 -8.17 14.10
N ASN A 63 0.93 -8.28 12.90
CA ASN A 63 1.60 -8.85 11.73
C ASN A 63 2.37 -7.80 10.93
N ILE A 64 2.11 -6.51 11.18
CA ILE A 64 2.89 -5.40 10.60
C ILE A 64 4.15 -5.22 11.44
N ASP A 65 4.00 -4.94 12.72
CA ASP A 65 5.10 -4.81 13.67
C ASP A 65 4.58 -5.04 15.09
N ARG A 66 5.27 -5.87 15.88
CA ARG A 66 4.89 -6.17 17.27
C ARG A 66 5.44 -5.15 18.27
N SER A 67 6.44 -4.38 17.87
CA SER A 67 7.15 -3.40 18.70
C SER A 67 6.37 -2.09 18.82
N TYR A 68 5.51 -1.79 17.84
CA TYR A 68 4.66 -0.60 17.86
C TYR A 68 3.27 -0.90 18.44
N LYS A 69 2.72 0.08 19.14
CA LYS A 69 1.34 -0.02 19.65
C LYS A 69 0.37 -0.03 18.48
N SER A 70 -0.69 -0.82 18.62
CA SER A 70 -1.78 -0.91 17.63
C SER A 70 -2.36 0.44 17.23
N ASN A 71 -2.45 1.39 18.17
CA ASN A 71 -2.96 2.73 17.90
C ASN A 71 -2.03 3.52 16.96
N ASP A 72 -0.71 3.40 17.12
CA ASP A 72 0.27 4.12 16.31
C ASP A 72 0.31 3.57 14.88
N ILE A 73 0.21 2.24 14.74
CA ILE A 73 0.07 1.56 13.45
C ILE A 73 -1.24 2.01 12.78
N SER A 74 -2.35 2.05 13.51
CA SER A 74 -3.65 2.47 12.99
C SER A 74 -3.63 3.91 12.47
N LYS A 75 -3.06 4.84 13.25
CA LYS A 75 -2.90 6.25 12.85
C LYS A 75 -2.02 6.40 11.61
N SER A 76 -0.88 5.71 11.55
CA SER A 76 0.05 5.79 10.42
C SER A 76 -0.56 5.15 9.16
N LEU A 77 -1.27 4.03 9.30
CA LEU A 77 -2.03 3.43 8.21
C LEU A 77 -3.15 4.36 7.71
N TYR A 78 -3.79 5.12 8.60
CA TYR A 78 -4.76 6.13 8.22
C TYR A 78 -4.13 7.29 7.44
N GLN A 79 -2.90 7.68 7.75
CA GLN A 79 -2.14 8.68 6.97
C GLN A 79 -1.87 8.19 5.54
N LEU A 80 -1.44 6.94 5.36
CA LEU A 80 -1.27 6.34 4.02
C LEU A 80 -2.59 6.25 3.24
N TYR A 81 -3.71 6.03 3.95
CA TYR A 81 -5.05 6.07 3.36
C TYR A 81 -5.44 7.48 2.90
N LEU A 82 -5.21 8.50 3.72
CA LEU A 82 -5.46 9.90 3.36
C LEU A 82 -4.61 10.34 2.16
N ALA A 83 -3.36 9.86 2.09
CA ALA A 83 -2.46 10.07 0.96
C ALA A 83 -2.85 9.31 -0.32
N ARG A 84 -3.95 8.54 -0.31
CA ARG A 84 -4.43 7.72 -1.44
C ARG A 84 -3.44 6.65 -1.91
N ILE A 85 -2.46 6.29 -1.08
CA ILE A 85 -1.52 5.19 -1.34
C ILE A 85 -2.18 3.85 -1.00
N VAL A 86 -3.04 3.85 0.02
CA VAL A 86 -3.72 2.66 0.53
C VAL A 86 -5.23 2.84 0.50
N SER A 87 -5.94 1.81 0.07
CA SER A 87 -7.40 1.71 0.17
C SER A 87 -7.80 0.64 1.19
N LYS A 88 -8.89 0.85 1.92
CA LYS A 88 -9.45 -0.10 2.89
C LYS A 88 -10.77 -0.67 2.37
N ALA A 89 -10.86 -1.99 2.31
CA ALA A 89 -12.12 -2.69 2.07
C ALA A 89 -12.61 -3.34 3.36
N PHE A 90 -13.75 -2.90 3.87
CA PHE A 90 -14.31 -3.36 5.13
C PHE A 90 -15.28 -4.52 4.91
N ASN A 91 -15.33 -5.44 5.86
CA ASN A 91 -16.41 -6.42 5.94
C ASN A 91 -17.71 -5.73 6.36
N THR A 92 -18.80 -6.08 5.71
CA THR A 92 -20.16 -5.65 6.05
C THR A 92 -21.08 -6.87 5.98
N SER A 93 -22.12 -6.90 6.81
CA SER A 93 -23.13 -7.97 6.77
C SER A 93 -24.08 -7.83 5.58
N CYS A 94 -24.15 -6.64 4.96
CA CYS A 94 -24.87 -6.39 3.70
C CYS A 94 -26.38 -6.73 3.77
N ASN A 95 -27.04 -6.54 4.92
CA ASN A 95 -28.48 -6.82 5.06
C ASN A 95 -29.39 -5.74 4.41
N GLY A 96 -28.81 -4.80 3.68
CA GLY A 96 -29.53 -3.71 3.01
C GLY A 96 -28.60 -2.57 2.62
N ILE A 97 -29.18 -1.51 2.06
CA ILE A 97 -28.48 -0.25 1.78
C ILE A 97 -28.71 0.76 2.91
N PRO A 98 -27.72 1.61 3.22
CA PRO A 98 -26.37 1.66 2.66
C PRO A 98 -25.43 0.62 3.30
N LEU A 99 -24.56 -0.01 2.49
CA LEU A 99 -23.60 -1.04 2.95
C LEU A 99 -22.70 -0.60 4.12
N ALA A 100 -22.45 0.71 4.23
CA ALA A 100 -21.64 1.30 5.29
C ALA A 100 -22.30 1.23 6.68
N ALA A 101 -23.63 1.09 6.77
CA ALA A 101 -24.35 1.05 8.04
C ALA A 101 -23.95 -0.17 8.88
N GLU A 102 -23.65 -1.30 8.23
CA GLU A 102 -23.25 -2.55 8.89
C GLU A 102 -21.73 -2.82 8.79
N ARG A 103 -20.94 -1.79 8.54
CA ARG A 103 -19.49 -1.90 8.38
C ARG A 103 -18.82 -2.31 9.69
N LYS A 104 -18.01 -3.36 9.65
CA LYS A 104 -17.17 -3.79 10.78
C LYS A 104 -15.81 -3.08 10.72
N GLU A 105 -15.67 -1.99 11.46
CA GLU A 105 -14.47 -1.14 11.50
C GLU A 105 -13.14 -1.87 11.74
N LYS A 106 -13.18 -2.93 12.56
CA LYS A 106 -12.00 -3.73 12.93
C LYS A 106 -11.70 -4.87 11.94
N PHE A 107 -12.52 -5.04 10.91
CA PHE A 107 -12.44 -6.13 9.94
C PHE A 107 -12.33 -5.55 8.54
N PHE A 108 -11.10 -5.25 8.14
CA PHE A 108 -10.81 -4.73 6.82
C PHE A 108 -9.56 -5.36 6.22
N LYS A 109 -9.49 -5.30 4.89
CA LYS A 109 -8.33 -5.61 4.06
C LYS A 109 -7.74 -4.30 3.54
N CYS A 110 -6.44 -4.28 3.28
CA CYS A 110 -5.78 -3.17 2.62
C CYS A 110 -5.34 -3.56 1.21
N PHE A 111 -5.41 -2.58 0.31
CA PHE A 111 -4.95 -2.65 -1.07
C PHE A 111 -4.07 -1.43 -1.36
N LEU A 112 -2.97 -1.60 -2.08
CA LEU A 112 -2.18 -0.47 -2.57
C LEU A 112 -2.75 0.07 -3.88
N LEU A 113 -2.27 1.24 -4.26
CA LEU A 113 -2.69 2.00 -5.44
C LEU A 113 -2.65 1.20 -6.76
N ASP A 114 -1.63 0.38 -6.99
CA ASP A 114 -1.40 -0.26 -8.30
C ASP A 114 -0.78 -1.66 -8.13
N ILE A 115 -1.30 -2.64 -8.88
CA ILE A 115 -0.83 -4.04 -8.84
C ILE A 115 0.56 -4.22 -9.45
N GLY A 116 0.91 -3.43 -10.46
CA GLY A 116 2.24 -3.43 -11.07
C GLY A 116 3.31 -2.97 -10.08
N LEU A 117 2.99 -1.98 -9.25
CA LEU A 117 3.86 -1.53 -8.16
C LEU A 117 3.98 -2.59 -7.06
N ILE A 118 2.88 -3.25 -6.69
CA ILE A 118 2.90 -4.37 -5.73
C ILE A 118 3.81 -5.49 -6.23
N HIS A 119 3.72 -5.84 -7.51
CA HIS A 119 4.52 -6.88 -8.14
C HIS A 119 6.03 -6.56 -8.07
N THR A 120 6.40 -5.34 -8.41
CA THR A 120 7.78 -4.83 -8.30
C THR A 120 8.26 -4.86 -6.84
N GLN A 121 7.43 -4.38 -5.91
CA GLN A 121 7.77 -4.34 -4.48
C GLN A 121 7.97 -5.73 -3.87
N LEU A 122 7.19 -6.73 -4.32
CA LEU A 122 7.33 -8.13 -3.92
C LEU A 122 8.44 -8.87 -4.70
N LYS A 123 9.09 -8.22 -5.67
CA LYS A 123 10.13 -8.80 -6.53
C LYS A 123 9.68 -10.06 -7.26
N LEU A 124 8.42 -10.12 -7.69
CA LEU A 124 7.84 -11.28 -8.36
C LEU A 124 8.18 -11.37 -9.86
N ASN A 125 9.19 -10.62 -10.31
CA ASN A 125 9.47 -10.47 -11.73
C ASN A 125 9.86 -11.80 -12.40
N PRO A 126 9.04 -12.34 -13.33
CA PRO A 126 9.30 -13.64 -13.95
C PRO A 126 10.35 -13.58 -15.07
N PHE A 127 10.71 -12.38 -15.51
CA PHE A 127 11.69 -12.16 -16.57
C PHE A 127 13.07 -11.94 -15.94
N LYS A 128 13.89 -13.00 -15.95
CA LYS A 128 15.33 -12.96 -15.71
C LYS A 128 16.06 -13.05 -17.04
#